data_AF-A0A3B9V9W9-F1
#
_entry.id   AF-A0A3B9V9W9-F1
#
_cell.length_a   1.000
_cell.length_b   1.000
_cell.length_c   1.000
_cell.angle_alpha   90.00
_cell.angle_beta   90.00
_cell.angle_gamma   90.00
#
_symmetry.space_group_name_H-M   'P 1'
#
loop_
_entity.id
_entity.type
_entity.pdbx_description
1 polymer ?
#
loop_
_entity_poly.entity_id
_entity_poly.type
_entity_poly.pdbx_seq_one_letter_code
_entity_poly.pdbx_strand_id
1 'polypeptide(L)'
;TVNATCSACTEGSPQTFTAMAKCPDVPQYYQDDYSDDYDGICAIGIDPNTKKKYGVKPCEKDAQGNVLSTEIPYTIADKGCALTSMGMVLDRYDKNPINLPSLLNTTLKYSYLFKFKGYKEDGAVYWDAVNYITGGQVKFKDEEALDGHWINNVQQSLSKSEIDQYLDKCSPVVVKVKRIRKDGSWGWHWVVVTGKSETDYKINDPAGDYNFLSQYGDIYSIRAYENQGGGCK
;
A
#
# COMPACT_ATOMS: atom_id res chain seq x y z
N THR A 1 -26.78 -5.98 -3.84
CA THR A 1 -27.96 -6.83 -4.11
C THR A 1 -29.21 -6.10 -3.69
N VAL A 2 -30.28 -6.15 -4.48
CA VAL A 2 -31.58 -5.57 -4.11
C VAL A 2 -32.52 -6.73 -3.82
N ASN A 3 -32.95 -6.85 -2.56
CA ASN A 3 -33.99 -7.80 -2.17
C ASN A 3 -35.30 -7.04 -1.99
N ALA A 4 -36.36 -7.53 -2.62
CA ALA A 4 -37.71 -7.02 -2.44
C ALA A 4 -38.50 -8.02 -1.60
N THR A 5 -39.19 -7.53 -0.56
CA THR A 5 -40.15 -8.32 0.20
C THR A 5 -41.52 -7.68 0.07
N CYS A 6 -42.52 -8.52 -0.24
CA CYS A 6 -43.91 -8.12 -0.35
C CYS A 6 -44.71 -8.85 0.72
N SER A 7 -45.30 -8.11 1.66
CA SER A 7 -46.12 -8.69 2.74
C SER A 7 -47.53 -9.08 2.26
N ALA A 8 -47.99 -8.54 1.12
CA ALA A 8 -49.22 -8.94 0.44
C ALA A 8 -49.14 -8.62 -1.07
N CYS A 9 -49.16 -9.64 -1.93
CA CYS A 9 -49.01 -9.50 -3.39
C CYS A 9 -50.31 -9.08 -4.09
N THR A 10 -50.95 -8.00 -3.63
CA THR A 10 -52.08 -7.36 -4.32
C THR A 10 -51.63 -6.12 -5.08
N GLU A 11 -52.32 -5.80 -6.17
CA GLU A 11 -52.03 -4.62 -6.99
C GLU A 11 -52.09 -3.35 -6.11
N GLY A 12 -51.03 -2.53 -6.15
CA GLY A 12 -50.92 -1.31 -5.33
C GLY A 12 -50.32 -1.48 -3.93
N SER A 13 -49.90 -2.68 -3.53
CA SER A 13 -49.28 -2.89 -2.21
C SER A 13 -47.85 -2.30 -2.12
N PRO A 14 -47.47 -1.68 -0.98
CA PRO A 14 -46.13 -1.13 -0.80
C PRO A 14 -45.06 -2.22 -0.89
N GLN A 15 -44.03 -1.98 -1.70
CA GLN A 15 -42.84 -2.83 -1.78
C GLN A 15 -41.73 -2.20 -0.95
N THR A 16 -41.05 -2.98 -0.11
CA THR A 16 -39.80 -2.56 0.52
C THR A 16 -38.64 -3.17 -0.24
N PHE A 17 -37.72 -2.31 -0.69
CA PHE A 17 -36.46 -2.72 -1.31
C PHE A 17 -35.33 -2.49 -0.32
N THR A 18 -34.55 -3.54 -0.04
CA THR A 18 -33.28 -3.40 0.67
C THR A 18 -32.15 -3.49 -0.35
N ALA A 19 -31.44 -2.38 -0.54
CA ALA A 19 -30.22 -2.34 -1.33
C ALA A 19 -29.01 -2.46 -0.40
N MET A 20 -28.21 -3.50 -0.56
CA MET A 20 -26.88 -3.55 0.05
C MET A 20 -25.85 -3.01 -0.95
N ALA A 21 -25.24 -1.88 -0.61
CA ALA A 21 -24.07 -1.36 -1.30
C ALA A 21 -22.86 -2.25 -1.00
N LYS A 22 -22.06 -2.56 -2.01
CA LYS A 22 -20.82 -3.31 -1.85
C LYS A 22 -19.66 -2.32 -2.00
N CYS A 23 -18.69 -2.35 -1.09
CA CYS A 23 -17.43 -1.65 -1.32
C CYS A 23 -16.83 -2.09 -2.66
N PRO A 24 -16.44 -1.17 -3.56
CA PRO A 24 -15.75 -1.58 -4.77
C PRO A 24 -14.45 -2.31 -4.45
N ASP A 25 -14.08 -3.25 -5.32
CA ASP A 25 -12.95 -4.14 -5.11
C ASP A 25 -11.62 -3.41 -5.30
N VAL A 26 -10.61 -3.76 -4.50
CA VAL A 26 -9.23 -3.27 -4.63
C VAL A 26 -8.46 -4.23 -5.55
N PRO A 27 -7.80 -3.73 -6.60
CA PRO A 27 -6.99 -4.57 -7.48
C PRO A 27 -5.78 -5.12 -6.75
N GLN A 28 -5.31 -6.30 -7.17
CA GLN A 28 -4.08 -6.91 -6.67
C GLN A 28 -2.94 -6.60 -7.65
N TYR A 29 -1.82 -6.09 -7.13
CA TYR A 29 -0.57 -5.92 -7.85
C TYR A 29 0.54 -6.65 -7.10
N TYR A 30 1.36 -7.41 -7.82
CA TYR A 30 2.51 -8.10 -7.23
C TYR A 30 3.77 -7.30 -7.50
N GLN A 31 4.53 -6.94 -6.46
CA GLN A 31 5.74 -6.14 -6.61
C GLN A 31 6.81 -6.89 -7.42
N ASP A 32 6.80 -8.23 -7.37
CA ASP A 32 7.75 -9.10 -8.07
C ASP A 32 7.54 -9.09 -9.59
N ASP A 33 6.41 -8.58 -10.09
CA ASP A 33 6.17 -8.37 -11.53
C ASP A 33 6.98 -7.20 -12.09
N TYR A 34 7.64 -6.40 -11.23
CA TYR A 34 8.34 -5.18 -11.60
C TYR A 34 9.81 -5.21 -11.21
N SER A 35 10.69 -5.21 -12.21
CA SER A 35 12.15 -5.23 -12.03
C SER A 35 12.82 -3.87 -12.16
N ASP A 36 12.04 -2.80 -12.34
CA ASP A 36 12.56 -1.44 -12.48
C ASP A 36 13.36 -1.01 -11.24
N ASP A 37 14.38 -0.17 -11.46
CA ASP A 37 15.08 0.52 -10.38
C ASP A 37 14.08 1.38 -9.58
N TYR A 38 14.03 1.13 -8.27
CA TYR A 38 12.98 1.62 -7.37
C TYR A 38 13.08 3.13 -7.16
N ASP A 39 14.11 3.62 -6.49
CA ASP A 39 14.17 5.01 -6.01
C ASP A 39 15.58 5.60 -6.14
N GLY A 40 16.46 4.93 -6.89
CA GLY A 40 17.86 5.32 -6.99
C GLY A 40 18.62 5.15 -5.68
N ILE A 41 18.18 4.26 -4.77
CA ILE A 41 18.99 3.78 -3.64
C ILE A 41 19.67 2.45 -3.99
N CYS A 42 20.85 2.27 -3.42
CA CYS A 42 21.72 1.13 -3.61
C CYS A 42 22.06 0.44 -2.27
N ALA A 43 22.44 -0.83 -2.35
CA ALA A 43 22.86 -1.61 -1.18
C ALA A 43 24.24 -1.15 -0.67
N ILE A 44 24.40 -1.03 0.66
CA ILE A 44 25.70 -0.72 1.27
C ILE A 44 26.56 -1.98 1.44
N GLY A 45 25.94 -3.15 1.51
CA GLY A 45 26.64 -4.43 1.59
C GLY A 45 25.80 -5.57 1.04
N ILE A 46 26.45 -6.67 0.64
CA ILE A 46 25.79 -7.85 0.09
C ILE A 46 26.40 -9.10 0.70
N ASP A 47 25.53 -9.98 1.20
CA ASP A 47 25.92 -11.30 1.63
C ASP A 47 26.41 -12.13 0.43
N PRO A 48 27.67 -12.61 0.43
CA PRO A 48 28.19 -13.35 -0.72
C PRO A 48 27.47 -14.69 -0.94
N ASN A 49 26.93 -15.30 0.12
CA ASN A 49 26.29 -16.61 0.10
C ASN A 49 24.78 -16.51 -0.18
N THR A 50 24.09 -15.60 0.49
CA THR A 50 22.63 -15.48 0.37
C THR A 50 22.19 -14.41 -0.65
N LYS A 51 23.14 -13.63 -1.19
CA LYS A 51 22.89 -12.46 -2.05
C LYS A 51 22.02 -11.38 -1.38
N LYS A 52 21.88 -11.45 -0.07
CA LYS A 52 21.09 -10.51 0.72
C LYS A 52 21.74 -9.14 0.76
N LYS A 53 20.97 -8.11 0.39
CA LYS A 53 21.39 -6.71 0.45
C LYS A 53 21.19 -6.15 1.87
N TYR A 54 22.16 -5.39 2.37
CA TYR A 54 22.17 -4.79 3.71
C TYR A 54 22.24 -3.26 3.61
N GLY A 55 21.38 -2.61 4.39
CA GLY A 55 21.29 -1.15 4.42
C GLY A 55 20.86 -0.55 3.08
N VAL A 56 20.82 0.78 3.05
CA VAL A 56 20.47 1.60 1.89
C VAL A 56 21.32 2.85 1.91
N LYS A 57 21.80 3.27 0.74
CA LYS A 57 22.37 4.60 0.50
C LYS A 57 21.85 5.13 -0.84
N PRO A 58 21.86 6.45 -1.09
CA PRO A 58 21.70 6.96 -2.45
C PRO A 58 22.72 6.32 -3.39
N CYS A 59 22.28 5.86 -4.56
CA CYS A 59 23.18 5.34 -5.58
C CYS A 59 24.12 6.45 -6.07
N GLU A 60 25.40 6.14 -6.13
CA GLU A 60 26.38 7.00 -6.79
C GLU A 60 26.23 6.86 -8.31
N LYS A 61 26.45 7.97 -9.02
CA LYS A 61 26.30 8.05 -10.48
C LYS A 61 27.57 8.55 -11.14
N ASP A 62 27.86 8.04 -12.34
CA ASP A 62 28.92 8.54 -13.20
C ASP A 62 28.58 9.93 -13.77
N ALA A 63 29.53 10.52 -14.50
CA ALA A 63 29.35 11.83 -15.14
C ALA A 63 28.24 11.84 -16.22
N GLN A 64 27.81 10.67 -16.68
CA GLN A 64 26.72 10.48 -17.64
C GLN A 64 25.37 10.23 -16.94
N GLY A 65 25.34 10.17 -15.61
CA GLY A 65 24.14 9.96 -14.81
C GLY A 65 23.75 8.49 -14.63
N ASN A 66 24.58 7.53 -15.04
CA ASN A 66 24.35 6.11 -14.82
C ASN A 66 24.79 5.70 -13.42
N VAL A 67 24.08 4.77 -12.79
CA VAL A 67 24.51 4.17 -11.51
C VAL A 67 25.88 3.51 -11.71
N LEU A 68 26.83 3.77 -10.81
CA LEU A 68 28.17 3.19 -10.88
C LEU A 68 28.09 1.67 -10.89
N SER A 69 28.93 1.00 -11.68
CA SER A 69 28.93 -0.46 -11.82
C SER A 69 29.29 -1.22 -10.52
N THR A 70 29.85 -0.52 -9.55
CA THR A 70 30.17 -1.04 -8.21
C THR A 70 28.98 -0.99 -7.25
N GLU A 71 27.92 -0.28 -7.62
CA GLU A 71 26.70 -0.15 -6.84
C GLU A 71 25.65 -1.17 -7.26
N ILE A 72 24.83 -1.62 -6.31
CA ILE A 72 23.74 -2.56 -6.60
C ILE A 72 22.40 -1.90 -6.25
N PRO A 73 21.60 -1.47 -7.25
CA PRO A 73 20.33 -0.81 -7.01
C PRO A 73 19.30 -1.76 -6.40
N TYR A 74 18.37 -1.20 -5.66
CA TYR A 74 17.16 -1.90 -5.27
C TYR A 74 16.10 -1.78 -6.37
N THR A 75 15.44 -2.91 -6.66
CA THR A 75 14.31 -2.95 -7.58
C THR A 75 12.99 -2.81 -6.85
N ILE A 76 11.90 -2.56 -7.59
CA ILE A 76 10.54 -2.62 -7.03
C ILE A 76 10.29 -3.99 -6.38
N ALA A 77 10.71 -5.09 -7.02
CA ALA A 77 10.63 -6.43 -6.42
C ALA A 77 11.36 -6.54 -5.06
N ASP A 78 12.46 -5.81 -4.86
CA ASP A 78 13.22 -5.88 -3.60
C ASP A 78 12.58 -5.07 -2.45
N LYS A 79 12.02 -3.88 -2.74
CA LYS A 79 11.63 -2.88 -1.72
C LYS A 79 10.27 -2.20 -1.95
N GLY A 80 9.59 -2.50 -3.04
CA GLY A 80 8.41 -1.79 -3.53
C GLY A 80 7.07 -2.12 -2.86
N CYS A 81 7.04 -2.79 -1.70
CA CYS A 81 5.79 -3.15 -1.02
C CYS A 81 4.89 -1.94 -0.70
N ALA A 82 5.48 -0.85 -0.23
CA ALA A 82 4.75 0.39 0.09
C ALA A 82 4.22 1.07 -1.18
N LEU A 83 5.07 1.22 -2.19
CA LEU A 83 4.71 1.74 -3.52
C LEU A 83 3.58 0.93 -4.17
N THR A 84 3.72 -0.39 -4.18
CA THR A 84 2.76 -1.30 -4.82
C THR A 84 1.42 -1.25 -4.08
N SER A 85 1.45 -1.20 -2.74
CA SER A 85 0.26 -0.99 -1.92
C SER A 85 -0.41 0.36 -2.19
N MET A 86 0.37 1.43 -2.33
CA MET A 86 -0.14 2.74 -2.72
C MET A 86 -0.82 2.67 -4.10
N GLY A 87 -0.18 2.04 -5.09
CA GLY A 87 -0.76 1.85 -6.42
C GLY A 87 -2.10 1.12 -6.40
N MET A 88 -2.21 0.03 -5.62
CA MET A 88 -3.49 -0.70 -5.45
C MET A 88 -4.60 0.18 -4.88
N VAL A 89 -4.30 1.00 -3.86
CA VAL A 89 -5.29 1.90 -3.27
C VAL A 89 -5.66 3.04 -4.22
N LEU A 90 -4.72 3.60 -4.97
CA LEU A 90 -5.01 4.63 -5.96
C LEU A 90 -5.88 4.09 -7.10
N ASP A 91 -5.54 2.91 -7.62
CA ASP A 91 -6.27 2.28 -8.73
C ASP A 91 -7.69 1.86 -8.35
N ARG A 92 -7.91 1.57 -7.06
CA ARG A 92 -9.23 1.40 -6.48
C ARG A 92 -10.08 2.68 -6.61
N TYR A 93 -9.49 3.86 -6.45
CA TYR A 93 -10.24 5.13 -6.49
C TYR A 93 -10.42 5.68 -7.90
N ASP A 94 -9.39 5.55 -8.73
CA ASP A 94 -9.40 5.97 -10.12
C ASP A 94 -8.55 4.99 -10.94
N LYS A 95 -9.08 4.44 -12.03
CA LYS A 95 -8.39 3.43 -12.84
C LYS A 95 -7.38 4.07 -13.81
N ASN A 96 -6.52 4.93 -13.27
CA ASN A 96 -5.54 5.67 -14.04
C ASN A 96 -4.27 4.83 -14.21
N PRO A 97 -3.73 4.68 -15.44
CA PRO A 97 -2.50 3.93 -15.67
C PRO A 97 -1.31 4.37 -14.79
N ILE A 98 -1.27 5.64 -14.36
CA ILE A 98 -0.22 6.13 -13.46
C ILE A 98 -0.16 5.38 -12.11
N ASN A 99 -1.24 4.71 -11.72
CA ASN A 99 -1.35 3.96 -10.48
C ASN A 99 -0.67 2.58 -10.56
N LEU A 100 -0.30 2.12 -11.76
CA LEU A 100 0.53 0.93 -11.93
C LEU A 100 1.87 1.14 -11.24
N PRO A 101 2.37 0.16 -10.44
CA PRO A 101 3.60 0.32 -9.67
C PRO A 101 4.79 0.87 -10.45
N SER A 102 5.05 0.42 -11.69
CA SER A 102 6.17 0.94 -12.50
C SER A 102 6.01 2.41 -12.92
N LEU A 103 4.80 2.84 -13.30
CA LEU A 103 4.52 4.21 -13.70
C LEU A 103 4.45 5.15 -12.48
N LEU A 104 3.90 4.66 -11.38
CA LEU A 104 3.90 5.35 -10.10
C LEU A 104 5.34 5.55 -9.61
N ASN A 105 6.16 4.51 -9.70
CA ASN A 105 7.58 4.55 -9.37
C ASN A 105 8.33 5.64 -10.14
N THR A 106 8.13 5.65 -11.46
CA THR A 106 8.71 6.65 -12.35
C THR A 106 8.30 8.07 -11.93
N THR A 107 7.02 8.27 -11.65
CA THR A 107 6.48 9.56 -11.21
C THR A 107 7.13 10.03 -9.90
N LEU A 108 7.27 9.13 -8.93
CA LEU A 108 7.89 9.42 -7.64
C LEU A 108 9.40 9.71 -7.77
N LYS A 109 10.14 8.98 -8.62
CA LYS A 109 11.57 9.23 -8.88
C LYS A 109 11.81 10.63 -9.46
N TYR A 110 10.92 11.06 -10.36
CA TYR A 110 11.02 12.36 -11.03
C TYR A 110 10.20 13.45 -10.34
N SER A 111 9.77 13.24 -9.08
CA SER A 111 8.93 14.19 -8.34
C SER A 111 9.53 15.59 -8.22
N TYR A 112 10.86 15.70 -8.24
CA TYR A 112 11.59 16.97 -8.17
C TYR A 112 11.25 17.89 -9.36
N LEU A 113 10.94 17.34 -10.54
CA LEU A 113 10.48 18.11 -11.70
C LEU A 113 9.10 18.75 -11.45
N PHE A 114 8.32 18.15 -10.55
CA PHE A 114 6.96 18.56 -10.20
C PHE A 114 6.87 19.24 -8.82
N LYS A 115 8.02 19.59 -8.22
CA LYS A 115 8.12 20.32 -6.95
C LYS A 115 7.48 19.61 -5.75
N PHE A 116 7.48 18.27 -5.73
CA PHE A 116 7.12 17.48 -4.56
C PHE A 116 8.17 16.40 -4.27
N LYS A 117 8.07 15.72 -3.13
CA LYS A 117 8.98 14.64 -2.73
C LYS A 117 8.31 13.29 -2.95
N GLY A 118 8.92 12.40 -3.73
CA GLY A 118 8.43 11.03 -3.94
C GLY A 118 9.04 10.02 -2.96
N TYR A 119 10.35 10.10 -2.73
CA TYR A 119 11.10 9.19 -1.86
C TYR A 119 11.95 9.92 -0.83
N LYS A 120 12.07 9.32 0.36
CA LYS A 120 13.04 9.67 1.40
C LYS A 120 14.41 9.09 1.06
N GLU A 121 15.46 9.54 1.75
CA GLU A 121 16.84 9.08 1.54
C GLU A 121 17.03 7.58 1.84
N ASP A 122 16.19 7.01 2.70
CA ASP A 122 16.17 5.58 3.02
C ASP A 122 15.32 4.74 2.06
N GLY A 123 14.73 5.40 1.06
CA GLY A 123 13.86 4.80 0.06
C GLY A 123 12.40 4.61 0.45
N ALA A 124 12.00 5.09 1.63
CA ALA A 124 10.59 5.10 1.97
C ALA A 124 9.83 6.10 1.08
N VAL A 125 8.67 5.68 0.58
CA VAL A 125 7.75 6.60 -0.12
C VAL A 125 7.27 7.70 0.82
N TYR A 126 7.15 8.91 0.29
CA TYR A 126 6.35 9.96 0.93
C TYR A 126 4.87 9.65 0.70
N TRP A 127 4.15 9.29 1.76
CA TRP A 127 2.75 8.86 1.66
C TRP A 127 1.82 9.96 1.12
N ASP A 128 2.15 11.23 1.39
CA ASP A 128 1.47 12.43 0.90
C ASP A 128 1.77 12.77 -0.57
N ALA A 129 2.72 12.08 -1.21
CA ALA A 129 3.01 12.25 -2.63
C ALA A 129 1.77 12.07 -3.53
N VAL A 130 0.82 11.20 -3.10
CA VAL A 130 -0.43 10.96 -3.83
C VAL A 130 -1.27 12.21 -4.02
N ASN A 131 -1.20 13.16 -3.08
CA ASN A 131 -1.96 14.41 -3.12
C ASN A 131 -1.55 15.21 -4.37
N TYR A 132 -0.27 15.14 -4.72
CA TYR A 132 0.30 15.83 -5.87
C TYR A 132 0.04 15.05 -7.16
N ILE A 133 0.25 13.73 -7.15
CA ILE A 133 0.09 12.86 -8.31
C ILE A 133 -1.36 12.88 -8.82
N THR A 134 -2.33 12.88 -7.92
CA THR A 134 -3.76 12.85 -8.27
C THR A 134 -4.38 14.24 -8.36
N GLY A 135 -3.60 15.32 -8.24
CA GLY A 135 -4.14 16.69 -8.22
C GLY A 135 -5.13 16.94 -7.07
N GLY A 136 -4.96 16.23 -5.95
CA GLY A 136 -5.79 16.34 -4.76
C GLY A 136 -7.07 15.49 -4.77
N GLN A 137 -7.32 14.70 -5.81
CA GLN A 137 -8.48 13.80 -5.86
C GLN A 137 -8.38 12.71 -4.78
N VAL A 138 -7.20 12.13 -4.60
CA VAL A 138 -6.91 11.23 -3.48
C VAL A 138 -5.96 11.92 -2.52
N LYS A 139 -6.31 11.91 -1.23
CA LYS A 139 -5.53 12.52 -0.17
C LYS A 139 -5.07 11.51 0.86
N PHE A 140 -3.79 11.55 1.19
CA PHE A 140 -3.26 10.88 2.37
C PHE A 140 -3.78 11.56 3.64
N LYS A 141 -4.32 10.76 4.56
CA LYS A 141 -4.83 11.22 5.84
C LYS A 141 -3.75 11.16 6.89
N ASP A 142 -2.86 12.16 6.88
CA ASP A 142 -1.73 12.21 7.82
C ASP A 142 -2.19 12.31 9.28
N GLU A 143 -3.24 13.09 9.55
CA GLU A 143 -3.87 13.18 10.88
C GLU A 143 -4.49 11.86 11.38
N GLU A 144 -4.87 10.97 10.45
CA GLU A 144 -5.40 9.64 10.75
C GLU A 144 -4.31 8.57 10.59
N ALA A 145 -3.07 8.95 10.29
CA ALA A 145 -1.97 8.01 10.21
C ALA A 145 -1.62 7.53 11.62
N LEU A 146 -1.76 6.24 11.85
CA LEU A 146 -1.45 5.64 13.13
C LEU A 146 -0.09 4.96 13.05
N ASP A 147 0.78 5.28 13.99
CA ASP A 147 2.04 4.59 14.20
C ASP A 147 2.09 4.10 15.64
N GLY A 148 2.44 2.82 15.80
CA GLY A 148 2.70 2.28 17.12
C GLY A 148 3.81 3.05 17.82
N HIS A 149 3.60 3.38 19.10
CA HIS A 149 4.57 4.13 19.89
C HIS A 149 5.89 3.37 20.01
N TRP A 150 6.99 4.09 20.25
CA TRP A 150 8.30 3.50 20.47
C TRP A 150 8.61 3.46 21.96
N ILE A 151 8.90 2.27 22.48
CA ILE A 151 9.36 2.06 23.86
C ILE A 151 10.67 1.31 23.79
N ASN A 152 11.74 1.86 24.37
CA ASN A 152 13.07 1.24 24.37
C ASN A 152 13.53 0.77 22.97
N ASN A 153 13.35 1.61 21.94
CA ASN A 153 13.65 1.31 20.54
C ASN A 153 12.85 0.14 19.92
N VAL A 154 11.73 -0.24 20.53
CA VAL A 154 10.79 -1.23 20.00
C VAL A 154 9.47 -0.55 19.65
N GLN A 155 9.10 -0.60 18.36
CA GLN A 155 7.80 -0.16 17.90
C GLN A 155 6.72 -1.10 18.46
N GLN A 156 5.79 -0.55 19.22
CA GLN A 156 4.63 -1.27 19.75
C GLN A 156 3.64 -1.57 18.63
N SER A 157 2.84 -2.63 18.80
CA SER A 157 1.77 -2.95 17.85
C SER A 157 0.55 -2.03 18.07
N LEU A 158 -0.26 -1.89 17.03
CA LEU A 158 -1.58 -1.27 17.07
C LEU A 158 -2.67 -2.34 17.19
N SER A 159 -3.82 -1.97 17.74
CA SER A 159 -4.99 -2.85 17.69
C SER A 159 -5.49 -2.96 16.25
N LYS A 160 -5.77 -4.18 15.79
CA LYS A 160 -6.37 -4.40 14.46
C LYS A 160 -7.76 -3.79 14.34
N SER A 161 -8.49 -3.62 15.45
CA SER A 161 -9.80 -2.97 15.45
C SER A 161 -9.75 -1.53 14.94
N GLU A 162 -8.59 -0.86 15.01
CA GLU A 162 -8.40 0.48 14.43
C GLU A 162 -8.61 0.49 12.91
N ILE A 163 -8.54 -0.67 12.25
CA ILE A 163 -8.82 -0.80 10.81
C ILE A 163 -10.33 -0.63 10.51
N ASP A 164 -11.20 -1.05 11.44
CA ASP A 164 -12.65 -1.14 11.22
C ASP A 164 -13.24 0.22 10.84
N GLN A 165 -12.78 1.32 11.47
CA GLN A 165 -13.26 2.67 11.19
C GLN A 165 -13.06 3.14 9.73
N TYR A 166 -12.10 2.54 9.01
CA TYR A 166 -11.84 2.83 7.60
C TYR A 166 -12.66 1.92 6.69
N LEU A 167 -12.72 0.63 7.04
CA LEU A 167 -13.48 -0.35 6.26
C LEU A 167 -14.98 -0.08 6.31
N ASP A 168 -15.51 0.44 7.41
CA ASP A 168 -16.91 0.89 7.53
C ASP A 168 -17.26 2.02 6.55
N LYS A 169 -16.24 2.76 6.06
CA LYS A 169 -16.37 3.82 5.04
C LYS A 169 -15.99 3.32 3.64
N CYS A 170 -15.83 2.01 3.46
CA CYS A 170 -15.30 1.39 2.26
C CYS A 170 -13.94 1.97 1.81
N SER A 171 -13.11 2.38 2.77
CA SER A 171 -11.77 2.87 2.52
C SER A 171 -10.75 1.77 2.82
N PRO A 172 -10.03 1.25 1.80
CA PRO A 172 -8.93 0.34 2.04
C PRO A 172 -7.77 1.06 2.71
N VAL A 173 -7.01 0.34 3.54
CA VAL A 173 -5.87 0.91 4.28
C VAL A 173 -4.62 0.11 4.03
N VAL A 174 -3.49 0.81 3.97
CA VAL A 174 -2.17 0.17 3.89
C VAL A 174 -1.66 -0.02 5.32
N VAL A 175 -1.30 -1.24 5.70
CA VAL A 175 -0.83 -1.56 7.05
C VAL A 175 0.59 -2.10 7.04
N LYS A 176 1.35 -1.73 8.07
CA LYS A 176 2.72 -2.22 8.27
C LYS A 176 2.70 -3.47 9.14
N VAL A 177 3.33 -4.53 8.65
CA VAL A 177 3.43 -5.83 9.30
C VAL A 177 4.87 -6.31 9.36
N LYS A 178 5.15 -7.28 10.24
CA LYS A 178 6.41 -8.04 10.22
C LYS A 178 6.25 -9.22 9.27
N ARG A 179 7.13 -9.32 8.29
CA ARG A 179 7.20 -10.45 7.35
C ARG A 179 8.42 -11.30 7.65
N ILE A 180 8.21 -12.59 7.88
CA ILE A 180 9.31 -13.58 7.89
C ILE A 180 9.61 -13.94 6.44
N ARG A 181 10.87 -13.75 6.04
CA ARG A 181 11.37 -14.07 4.70
C ARG A 181 11.77 -15.54 4.64
N LYS A 182 11.97 -16.06 3.42
CA LYS A 182 12.37 -17.47 3.18
C LYS A 182 13.67 -17.87 3.89
N ASP A 183 14.56 -16.90 4.15
CA ASP A 183 15.82 -17.10 4.88
C ASP A 183 15.66 -17.11 6.42
N GLY A 184 14.42 -17.07 6.92
CA GLY A 184 14.10 -17.04 8.35
C GLY A 184 14.31 -15.67 9.00
N SER A 185 14.87 -14.69 8.29
CA SER A 185 14.96 -13.32 8.79
C SER A 185 13.63 -12.60 8.67
N TRP A 186 13.40 -11.60 9.53
CA TRP A 186 12.22 -10.76 9.41
C TRP A 186 12.56 -9.41 8.79
N GLY A 187 11.57 -8.80 8.15
CA GLY A 187 11.63 -7.43 7.68
C GLY A 187 10.27 -6.74 7.78
N TRP A 188 10.27 -5.42 7.70
CA TRP A 188 9.03 -4.67 7.53
C TRP A 188 8.45 -4.91 6.14
N HIS A 189 7.13 -5.01 6.10
CA HIS A 189 6.35 -5.20 4.89
C HIS A 189 5.06 -4.40 4.98
N TRP A 190 4.54 -4.01 3.82
CA TRP A 190 3.31 -3.24 3.70
C TRP A 190 2.31 -4.02 2.85
N VAL A 191 1.07 -4.12 3.34
CA VAL A 191 -0.03 -4.81 2.65
C VAL A 191 -1.28 -3.94 2.68
N VAL A 192 -2.19 -4.16 1.74
CA VAL A 192 -3.45 -3.42 1.68
C VAL A 192 -4.55 -4.26 2.32
N VAL A 193 -5.21 -3.75 3.34
CA VAL A 193 -6.44 -4.35 3.88
C VAL A 193 -7.61 -3.90 3.02
N THR A 194 -8.32 -4.86 2.44
CA THR A 194 -9.36 -4.64 1.43
C THR A 194 -10.78 -4.87 1.96
N GLY A 195 -10.90 -5.48 3.13
CA GLY A 195 -12.18 -5.73 3.78
C GLY A 195 -12.06 -6.63 4.99
N LYS A 196 -13.19 -6.88 5.64
CA LYS A 196 -13.31 -7.80 6.77
C LYS A 196 -14.09 -9.04 6.38
N SER A 197 -13.66 -10.20 6.87
CA SER A 197 -14.29 -11.50 6.68
C SER A 197 -14.43 -12.16 8.04
N GLU A 198 -15.65 -12.19 8.57
CA GLU A 198 -15.93 -12.73 9.92
C GLU A 198 -15.05 -12.08 10.99
N THR A 199 -14.00 -12.79 11.43
CA THR A 199 -13.07 -12.35 12.48
C THR A 199 -11.72 -11.87 11.97
N ASP A 200 -11.49 -11.85 10.65
CA ASP A 200 -10.20 -11.50 10.06
C ASP A 200 -10.32 -10.46 8.95
N TYR A 201 -9.18 -9.95 8.51
CA TYR A 201 -9.06 -8.92 7.50
C TYR A 201 -8.50 -9.52 6.21
N LYS A 202 -9.24 -9.35 5.12
CA LYS A 202 -8.75 -9.69 3.78
C LYS A 202 -7.68 -8.69 3.38
N ILE A 203 -6.61 -9.19 2.78
CA ILE A 203 -5.52 -8.35 2.30
C ILE A 203 -5.21 -8.62 0.84
N ASN A 204 -4.76 -7.59 0.15
CA ASN A 204 -3.96 -7.70 -1.05
C ASN A 204 -2.50 -7.50 -0.65
N ASP A 205 -1.71 -8.56 -0.78
CA ASP A 205 -0.30 -8.59 -0.41
C ASP A 205 0.59 -8.35 -1.65
N PRO A 206 1.40 -7.28 -1.71
CA PRO A 206 2.34 -7.06 -2.80
C PRO A 206 3.31 -8.22 -3.06
N ALA A 207 3.68 -8.99 -2.02
CA ALA A 207 4.56 -10.15 -2.16
C ALA A 207 3.79 -11.42 -2.56
N GLY A 208 2.46 -11.42 -2.49
CA GLY A 208 1.60 -12.56 -2.80
C GLY A 208 1.73 -13.75 -1.85
N ASP A 209 2.25 -13.55 -0.63
CA ASP A 209 2.41 -14.64 0.33
C ASP A 209 1.07 -15.03 0.97
N TYR A 210 0.25 -14.04 1.33
CA TYR A 210 -0.93 -14.22 2.18
C TYR A 210 -2.15 -13.45 1.68
N ASN A 211 -3.34 -13.95 2.04
CA ASN A 211 -4.63 -13.34 1.71
C ASN A 211 -5.37 -12.80 2.96
N PHE A 212 -4.86 -13.11 4.15
CA PHE A 212 -5.44 -12.69 5.42
C PHE A 212 -4.39 -12.09 6.36
N LEU A 213 -4.78 -11.02 7.07
CA LEU A 213 -3.89 -10.27 7.96
C LEU A 213 -3.43 -11.08 9.17
N SER A 214 -4.24 -12.02 9.68
CA SER A 214 -3.85 -12.90 10.80
C SER A 214 -2.57 -13.69 10.53
N GLN A 215 -2.25 -13.97 9.26
CA GLN A 215 -1.06 -14.73 8.85
C GLN A 215 0.25 -13.97 9.14
N TYR A 216 0.20 -12.65 9.30
CA TYR A 216 1.35 -11.83 9.71
C TYR A 216 1.44 -11.56 11.22
N GLY A 217 0.37 -11.83 11.98
CA GLY A 217 0.29 -11.42 13.38
C GLY A 217 -0.05 -9.93 13.52
N ASP A 218 0.76 -9.18 14.26
CA ASP A 218 0.46 -7.79 14.64
C ASP A 218 0.65 -6.78 13.50
N ILE A 219 -0.05 -5.66 13.62
CA ILE A 219 0.15 -4.45 12.81
C ILE A 219 0.89 -3.38 13.60
N TYR A 220 1.62 -2.51 12.91
CA TYR A 220 2.51 -1.52 13.54
C TYR A 220 2.26 -0.09 13.05
N SER A 221 1.63 0.04 11.88
CA SER A 221 1.25 1.32 11.30
C SER A 221 0.02 1.15 10.42
N ILE A 222 -0.80 2.20 10.32
CA ILE A 222 -1.93 2.30 9.40
C ILE A 222 -1.74 3.57 8.56
N ARG A 223 -1.95 3.45 7.25
CA ARG A 223 -1.93 4.54 6.28
C ARG A 223 -3.23 4.51 5.50
N ALA A 224 -4.02 5.56 5.66
CA ALA A 224 -5.32 5.68 5.03
C ALA A 224 -5.30 6.78 3.97
N TYR A 225 -6.15 6.57 2.97
CA TYR A 225 -6.38 7.53 1.91
C TYR A 225 -7.87 7.86 1.84
N GLU A 226 -8.18 9.06 1.37
CA GLU A 226 -9.53 9.52 1.08
C GLU A 226 -9.61 9.92 -0.38
N ASN A 227 -10.65 9.49 -1.08
CA ASN A 227 -11.03 10.11 -2.35
C ASN A 227 -12.08 11.21 -2.09
N GLN A 228 -11.79 12.44 -2.50
CA GLN A 228 -12.69 13.59 -2.34
C GLN A 228 -13.98 13.46 -3.15
N GLY A 229 -14.02 12.59 -4.17
CA GLY A 229 -15.20 12.27 -4.98
C GLY A 229 -16.12 11.19 -4.38
N GLY A 230 -15.78 10.61 -3.23
CA GLY A 230 -16.66 9.72 -2.45
C GLY A 230 -16.32 8.22 -2.49
N GLY A 231 -16.63 7.55 -1.36
CA GLY A 231 -16.64 6.10 -1.13
C GLY A 231 -18.05 5.49 -1.21
N CYS A 232 -18.12 4.14 -1.26
CA CYS A 232 -19.30 3.29 -1.56
C CYS A 232 -20.02 3.66 -2.87
N LYS A 233 -19.94 2.80 -3.90
CA LYS A 233 -20.80 2.91 -5.09
C LYS A 233 -21.93 1.88 -5.01
#